data_AF-A0A7X1KWZ9-F1
#
_entry.id   AF-A0A7X1KWZ9-F1
#
_cell.length_a   1.000
_cell.length_b   1.000
_cell.length_c   1.000
_cell.angle_alpha   90.00
_cell.angle_beta   90.00
_cell.angle_gamma   90.00
#
_symmetry.space_group_name_H-M   'P 1'
#
loop_
_entity.id
_entity.type
_entity.pdbx_description
1 polymer ?
#
loop_
_entity_poly.entity_id
_entity_poly.type
_entity_poly.pdbx_seq_one_letter_code
_entity_poly.pdbx_strand_id
1 'polypeptide(L)'
;MKLNPFVKAGIGLSFALLWSCPTLAAMTDTQHMGLDVKITGQSEDDRDLGTAPGGDVNGVGLDLRPWVYGESGNWSAYAMGQAVTSTDIIETDTLQQSDTEGTQGSNDDGRKSKKNYLAMREFWVAYGGLTPYPGEVLKFGRQRLRNDDGQWRDTNIEALNWTFDTTLLKANVGVAERFSEYRTDLTELSPQDKDRLHVFGDVATQWTPGQWVGLRAHHTHDDGKLDYPTPGEASEATDKKQNGDLSWVGLEANSDAYNWRNTNPVNYWASITGMSGDRDTVNPLNADGSRPTEAKRSGDVDGWATDLGVRLRLDPKWQVGAAYARSSADYEQNGLQSNRSNYTGTRARVHRFGEAFRGEMNNMQSATLFGSWMLQDDYDASLVYHKFWRVDGNKPVGSNGINAVDNNYDDVTGALLSSTSLPLEDGNKDLGQEVDLVVTKYFKQGLLPASLSKSIDEPAALVRFRGGVFKPGDAYGNQVDSYMHRAFVDVIWRF
;
A
#
# COMPACT_ATOMS: atom_id res chain seq x y z
N MET A 1 -15.66 6.50 -36.97
CA MET A 1 -17.01 7.04 -36.66
C MET A 1 -16.99 7.63 -35.25
N LYS A 2 -17.23 8.93 -35.10
CA LYS A 2 -17.33 9.58 -33.77
C LYS A 2 -18.76 9.43 -33.25
N LEU A 3 -18.95 8.64 -32.19
CA LEU A 3 -20.26 8.49 -31.54
C LEU A 3 -20.60 9.75 -30.72
N ASN A 4 -21.86 10.19 -30.86
CA ASN A 4 -22.43 11.39 -30.24
C ASN A 4 -22.39 11.32 -28.70
N PRO A 5 -22.01 12.40 -27.98
CA PRO A 5 -21.96 12.44 -26.52
C PRO A 5 -23.25 12.00 -25.82
N PHE A 6 -24.43 12.21 -26.41
CA PHE A 6 -25.70 11.72 -25.85
C PHE A 6 -25.85 10.20 -25.92
N VAL A 7 -25.23 9.54 -26.89
CA VAL A 7 -25.21 8.07 -27.00
C VAL A 7 -24.25 7.46 -25.96
N LYS A 8 -23.15 8.16 -25.62
CA LYS A 8 -22.23 7.75 -24.54
C LYS A 8 -22.89 7.84 -23.16
N ALA A 9 -23.60 8.93 -22.88
CA ALA A 9 -24.39 9.07 -21.66
C ALA A 9 -25.54 8.04 -21.58
N GLY A 10 -26.18 7.76 -22.72
CA GLY A 10 -27.23 6.76 -22.85
C GLY A 10 -26.75 5.33 -22.53
N ILE A 11 -25.56 4.92 -22.98
CA ILE A 11 -25.00 3.60 -22.67
C ILE A 11 -24.65 3.46 -21.18
N GLY A 12 -24.08 4.51 -20.57
CA GLY A 12 -23.78 4.52 -19.13
C GLY A 12 -25.03 4.43 -18.25
N LEU A 13 -26.11 5.14 -18.62
CA LEU A 13 -27.40 5.09 -17.91
C LEU A 13 -28.19 3.79 -18.17
N SER A 14 -28.09 3.23 -19.37
CA SER A 14 -28.75 1.95 -19.72
C SER A 14 -28.12 0.76 -18.99
N PHE A 15 -26.79 0.79 -18.80
CA PHE A 15 -26.08 -0.22 -18.00
C PHE A 15 -26.46 -0.13 -16.52
N ALA A 16 -26.57 1.08 -15.96
CA ALA A 16 -27.02 1.29 -14.58
C ALA A 16 -28.47 0.80 -14.34
N LEU A 17 -29.35 0.93 -15.35
CA LEU A 17 -30.74 0.48 -15.27
C LEU A 17 -30.88 -1.05 -15.41
N LEU A 18 -30.12 -1.70 -16.29
CA LEU A 18 -30.12 -3.17 -16.40
C LEU A 18 -29.59 -3.86 -15.13
N TRP A 19 -28.73 -3.18 -14.36
CA TRP A 19 -28.15 -3.68 -13.11
C TRP A 19 -28.96 -3.29 -11.86
N SER A 20 -30.04 -2.52 -12.04
CA SER A 20 -30.94 -2.12 -10.96
C SER A 20 -32.04 -3.15 -10.63
N CYS A 21 -32.07 -4.29 -11.33
CA CYS A 21 -33.00 -5.39 -11.06
C CYS A 21 -32.71 -6.05 -9.70
N PRO A 22 -33.60 -5.94 -8.69
CA PRO A 22 -33.40 -6.48 -7.34
C PRO A 22 -33.48 -8.02 -7.26
N THR A 23 -33.62 -8.71 -8.38
CA THR A 23 -34.14 -10.09 -8.44
C THR A 23 -33.09 -11.20 -8.32
N LEU A 24 -31.80 -10.87 -8.16
CA LEU A 24 -30.72 -11.88 -8.09
C LEU A 24 -29.98 -11.98 -6.74
N ALA A 25 -30.22 -11.06 -5.80
CA ALA A 25 -29.64 -11.14 -4.47
C ALA A 25 -30.65 -11.77 -3.49
N ALA A 26 -30.85 -13.09 -3.59
CA ALA A 26 -31.52 -13.84 -2.54
C ALA A 26 -30.58 -13.89 -1.32
N MET A 27 -31.00 -13.23 -0.24
CA MET A 27 -30.30 -13.19 1.04
C MET A 27 -30.44 -14.56 1.73
N THR A 28 -29.36 -15.35 1.76
CA THR A 28 -29.24 -16.52 2.65
C THR A 28 -28.19 -16.24 3.72
N ASP A 29 -28.40 -16.80 4.93
CA ASP A 29 -27.66 -16.48 6.17
C ASP A 29 -26.15 -16.81 6.14
N THR A 30 -25.65 -17.48 5.11
CA THR A 30 -24.21 -17.59 4.81
C THR A 30 -24.00 -17.63 3.29
N GLN A 31 -23.39 -16.58 2.73
CA GLN A 31 -22.97 -16.58 1.32
C GLN A 31 -21.71 -17.45 1.17
N HIS A 32 -21.82 -18.57 0.46
CA HIS A 32 -20.71 -19.49 0.21
C HIS A 32 -19.86 -19.10 -1.01
N MET A 33 -20.32 -18.13 -1.79
CA MET A 33 -19.62 -17.60 -2.93
C MET A 33 -20.12 -16.20 -3.22
N GLY A 34 -19.32 -15.44 -3.96
CA GLY A 34 -19.73 -14.16 -4.50
C GLY A 34 -18.74 -13.67 -5.54
N LEU A 35 -19.06 -12.51 -6.11
CA LEU A 35 -18.22 -11.86 -7.11
C LEU A 35 -18.09 -10.37 -6.79
N ASP A 36 -16.85 -9.94 -6.55
CA ASP A 36 -16.50 -8.53 -6.47
C ASP A 36 -16.11 -8.04 -7.88
N VAL A 37 -16.82 -7.05 -8.40
CA VAL A 37 -16.57 -6.42 -9.70
C VAL A 37 -16.07 -5.01 -9.47
N LYS A 38 -14.88 -4.69 -9.97
CA LYS A 38 -14.29 -3.34 -9.87
C LYS A 38 -13.95 -2.81 -11.26
N ILE A 39 -14.42 -1.60 -11.58
CA ILE A 39 -13.97 -0.82 -12.73
C ILE A 39 -13.10 0.32 -12.19
N THR A 40 -11.89 0.46 -12.70
CA THR A 40 -10.94 1.49 -12.28
C THR A 40 -10.56 2.33 -13.49
N GLY A 41 -10.71 3.65 -13.40
CA GLY A 41 -10.02 4.60 -14.28
C GLY A 41 -8.85 5.22 -13.52
N GLN A 42 -7.67 5.27 -14.12
CA GLN A 42 -6.48 5.92 -13.55
C GLN A 42 -5.96 7.00 -14.50
N SER A 43 -5.60 8.14 -13.94
CA SER A 43 -4.81 9.19 -14.59
C SER A 43 -3.60 9.50 -13.72
N GLU A 44 -2.41 9.45 -14.30
CA GLU A 44 -1.14 9.77 -13.69
C GLU A 44 -0.28 10.50 -14.71
N ASP A 45 0.29 11.64 -14.33
CA ASP A 45 1.07 12.54 -15.20
C ASP A 45 1.86 13.51 -14.29
N ASP A 46 3.20 13.47 -14.23
CA ASP A 46 4.07 12.36 -14.68
C ASP A 46 4.81 11.79 -13.46
N ARG A 47 4.80 10.45 -13.33
CA ARG A 47 5.46 9.70 -12.27
C ARG A 47 6.96 10.03 -12.17
N ASP A 48 7.61 10.27 -13.30
CA ASP A 48 9.05 10.58 -13.35
C ASP A 48 9.36 12.09 -13.37
N LEU A 49 8.33 12.93 -13.22
CA LEU A 49 8.43 14.40 -13.25
C LEU A 49 9.05 14.95 -14.55
N GLY A 50 8.80 14.29 -15.69
CA GLY A 50 9.26 14.71 -17.01
C GLY A 50 10.73 14.42 -17.29
N THR A 51 11.35 13.54 -16.50
CA THR A 51 12.77 13.18 -16.63
C THR A 51 13.02 12.03 -17.60
N ALA A 52 11.99 11.24 -17.92
CA ALA A 52 12.05 10.17 -18.91
C ALA A 52 10.86 10.21 -19.90
N PRO A 53 11.00 9.56 -21.07
CA PRO A 53 9.84 9.28 -21.91
C PRO A 53 8.98 8.19 -21.27
N GLY A 54 7.70 8.47 -21.06
CA GLY A 54 6.75 7.52 -20.46
C GLY A 54 6.21 8.07 -19.16
N GLY A 55 6.14 7.23 -18.13
CA GLY A 55 5.76 7.63 -16.77
C GLY A 55 4.28 8.03 -16.56
N ASP A 56 3.60 8.39 -17.64
CA ASP A 56 2.16 8.65 -17.67
C ASP A 56 1.33 7.37 -17.66
N VAL A 57 0.17 7.45 -17.01
CA VAL A 57 -0.88 6.42 -17.08
C VAL A 57 -2.21 7.09 -17.39
N ASN A 58 -2.88 6.65 -18.45
CA ASN A 58 -4.27 7.03 -18.71
C ASN A 58 -5.06 5.82 -19.22
N GLY A 59 -5.64 5.09 -18.27
CA GLY A 59 -6.21 3.79 -18.55
C GLY A 59 -7.50 3.52 -17.80
N VAL A 60 -8.28 2.59 -18.35
CA VAL A 60 -9.45 2.01 -17.69
C VAL A 60 -9.29 0.50 -17.67
N GLY A 61 -9.64 -0.12 -16.54
CA GLY A 61 -9.57 -1.55 -16.34
C GLY A 61 -10.77 -2.11 -15.61
N LEU A 62 -11.03 -3.39 -15.88
CA LEU A 62 -12.01 -4.23 -15.22
C LEU A 62 -11.26 -5.30 -14.42
N ASP A 63 -11.61 -5.42 -13.14
CA ASP A 63 -11.04 -6.36 -12.18
C ASP A 63 -12.20 -7.19 -11.60
N LEU A 64 -12.18 -8.50 -11.86
CA LEU A 64 -13.19 -9.45 -11.42
C LEU A 64 -12.58 -10.37 -10.36
N ARG A 65 -13.19 -10.43 -9.18
CA ARG A 65 -12.69 -11.17 -8.02
C ARG A 65 -13.74 -12.17 -7.53
N PRO A 66 -13.86 -13.35 -8.19
CA PRO A 66 -14.72 -14.41 -7.69
C PRO A 66 -14.14 -14.96 -6.39
N TRP A 67 -15.01 -15.24 -5.42
CA TRP A 67 -14.61 -15.82 -4.15
C TRP A 67 -15.56 -16.93 -3.71
N VAL A 68 -15.03 -17.85 -2.92
CA VAL A 68 -15.77 -18.96 -2.28
C VAL A 68 -15.39 -19.05 -0.81
N TYR A 69 -16.38 -19.39 0.03
CA TYR A 69 -16.26 -19.53 1.48
C TYR A 69 -17.03 -20.75 1.98
N GLY A 70 -16.41 -21.56 2.83
CA GLY A 70 -17.04 -22.69 3.49
C GLY A 70 -16.70 -22.72 4.96
N GLU A 71 -17.65 -23.12 5.80
CA GLU A 71 -17.48 -23.27 7.24
C GLU A 71 -18.12 -24.58 7.70
N SER A 72 -17.43 -25.29 8.59
CA SER A 72 -17.88 -26.56 9.17
C SER A 72 -17.31 -26.72 10.58
N GLY A 73 -18.18 -26.57 11.58
CA GLY A 73 -17.75 -26.54 12.98
C GLY A 73 -16.76 -25.41 13.24
N ASN A 74 -15.60 -25.74 13.79
CA ASN A 74 -14.54 -24.76 14.09
C ASN A 74 -13.62 -24.48 12.90
N TRP A 75 -13.86 -25.09 11.73
CA TRP A 75 -13.05 -24.94 10.54
C TRP A 75 -13.74 -24.02 9.52
N SER A 76 -12.98 -23.15 8.88
CA SER A 76 -13.41 -22.43 7.69
C SER A 76 -12.33 -22.41 6.61
N ALA A 77 -12.74 -22.21 5.37
CA ALA A 77 -11.85 -22.09 4.23
C ALA A 77 -12.35 -21.01 3.28
N TYR A 78 -11.40 -20.34 2.62
CA TYR A 78 -11.68 -19.25 1.69
C TYR A 78 -10.72 -19.30 0.51
N ALA A 79 -11.21 -18.93 -0.67
CA ALA A 79 -10.37 -18.65 -1.82
C ALA A 79 -10.95 -17.50 -2.63
N MET A 80 -10.08 -16.62 -3.13
CA MET A 80 -10.42 -15.50 -4.01
C MET A 80 -9.46 -15.47 -5.19
N GLY A 81 -10.02 -15.59 -6.40
CA GLY A 81 -9.30 -15.33 -7.64
C GLY A 81 -9.35 -13.86 -8.04
N GLN A 82 -8.62 -13.50 -9.08
CA GLN A 82 -8.63 -12.18 -9.70
C GLN A 82 -8.39 -12.32 -11.20
N ALA A 83 -9.19 -11.62 -12.00
CA ALA A 83 -8.98 -11.49 -13.43
C ALA A 83 -9.01 -10.00 -13.78
N VAL A 84 -7.89 -9.48 -14.28
CA VAL A 84 -7.76 -8.08 -14.66
C VAL A 84 -7.63 -7.98 -16.16
N THR A 85 -8.36 -7.02 -16.73
CA THR A 85 -8.17 -6.58 -18.11
C THR A 85 -8.21 -5.07 -18.19
N SER A 86 -7.30 -4.45 -18.94
CA SER A 86 -7.15 -3.00 -18.95
C SER A 86 -6.59 -2.46 -20.26
N THR A 87 -6.83 -1.17 -20.52
CA THR A 87 -6.28 -0.48 -21.70
C THR A 87 -4.81 -0.12 -21.53
N ASP A 88 -4.35 -0.02 -20.28
CA ASP A 88 -2.97 0.29 -19.89
C ASP A 88 -2.61 -0.37 -18.56
N ILE A 89 -1.33 -0.39 -18.18
CA ILE A 89 -0.91 -0.94 -16.87
C ILE A 89 -1.36 0.05 -15.79
N ILE A 90 -2.51 -0.24 -15.18
CA ILE A 90 -3.10 0.58 -14.11
C ILE A 90 -3.15 -0.19 -12.78
N GLU A 91 -3.16 0.54 -11.67
CA GLU A 91 -3.38 0.00 -10.34
C GLU A 91 -4.87 -0.23 -10.08
N THR A 92 -5.31 -1.48 -10.19
CA THR A 92 -6.66 -1.88 -9.76
C THR A 92 -6.70 -2.34 -8.30
N ASP A 93 -5.54 -2.57 -7.67
CA ASP A 93 -5.41 -3.06 -6.30
C ASP A 93 -4.39 -2.25 -5.49
N THR A 94 -4.86 -1.60 -4.43
CA THR A 94 -4.04 -0.68 -3.61
C THR A 94 -3.02 -1.39 -2.71
N LEU A 95 -3.01 -2.72 -2.71
CA LEU A 95 -2.10 -3.58 -1.94
C LEU A 95 -0.96 -4.11 -2.80
N GLN A 96 -1.05 -3.94 -4.11
CA GLN A 96 0.07 -4.22 -4.99
C GLN A 96 1.12 -3.16 -4.68
N GLN A 97 2.26 -3.61 -4.15
CA GLN A 97 3.41 -2.75 -4.02
C GLN A 97 3.78 -2.24 -5.41
N SER A 98 4.00 -0.93 -5.49
CA SER A 98 4.43 -0.32 -6.73
C SER A 98 5.81 -0.87 -7.04
N ASP A 99 5.96 -1.57 -8.17
CA ASP A 99 7.26 -1.97 -8.70
C ASP A 99 8.02 -0.72 -9.14
N THR A 100 8.57 0.02 -8.18
CA THR A 100 9.31 1.26 -8.40
C THR A 100 10.65 0.99 -9.09
N GLU A 101 11.17 -0.23 -8.98
CA GLU A 101 12.46 -0.62 -9.57
C GLU A 101 12.33 -1.33 -10.94
N GLY A 102 11.12 -1.74 -11.34
CA GLY A 102 10.93 -2.66 -12.48
C GLY A 102 10.60 -2.01 -13.83
N THR A 103 10.42 -0.68 -13.91
CA THR A 103 9.73 -0.12 -15.08
C THR A 103 10.60 0.42 -16.22
N GLN A 104 11.88 0.75 -16.04
CA GLN A 104 12.68 1.26 -17.17
C GLN A 104 14.16 0.89 -17.09
N GLY A 105 14.64 0.15 -18.10
CA GLY A 105 16.07 -0.10 -18.37
C GLY A 105 16.53 -1.55 -18.25
N SER A 106 15.78 -2.41 -17.56
CA SER A 106 16.12 -3.84 -17.42
C SER A 106 15.58 -4.67 -18.58
N ASN A 107 16.40 -5.55 -19.17
CA ASN A 107 15.96 -6.58 -20.13
C ASN A 107 15.18 -7.72 -19.45
N ASP A 108 14.93 -7.63 -18.14
CA ASP A 108 14.25 -8.65 -17.38
C ASP A 108 12.73 -8.60 -17.58
N ASP A 109 12.23 -9.57 -18.34
CA ASP A 109 10.79 -9.74 -18.61
C ASP A 109 10.02 -10.29 -17.39
N GLY A 110 10.70 -10.80 -16.34
CA GLY A 110 10.11 -11.57 -15.25
C GLY A 110 9.27 -10.75 -14.26
N ARG A 111 9.55 -9.44 -14.14
CA ARG A 111 8.82 -8.49 -13.28
C ARG A 111 8.01 -7.43 -14.05
N LYS A 112 7.87 -7.60 -15.37
CA LYS A 112 7.13 -6.64 -16.19
C LYS A 112 5.63 -6.91 -16.14
N SER A 113 4.91 -6.09 -15.37
CA SER A 113 3.44 -6.13 -15.32
C SER A 113 2.80 -6.03 -16.72
N LYS A 114 1.71 -6.77 -16.94
CA LYS A 114 0.96 -6.77 -18.19
C LYS A 114 -0.44 -6.19 -17.97
N LYS A 115 -1.04 -5.68 -19.05
CA LYS A 115 -2.39 -5.09 -19.05
C LYS A 115 -3.49 -6.09 -18.62
N ASN A 116 -3.28 -7.38 -18.88
CA ASN A 116 -4.22 -8.43 -18.55
C ASN A 116 -3.49 -9.55 -17.82
N TYR A 117 -4.06 -10.01 -16.70
CA TYR A 117 -3.52 -11.11 -15.93
C TYR A 117 -4.60 -11.81 -15.11
N LEU A 118 -4.30 -13.04 -14.69
CA LEU A 118 -5.03 -13.74 -13.65
C LEU A 118 -4.16 -13.80 -12.39
N ALA A 119 -4.80 -13.77 -11.22
CA ALA A 119 -4.12 -13.96 -9.94
C ALA A 119 -4.94 -14.78 -8.93
N MET A 120 -4.26 -15.38 -7.95
CA MET A 120 -4.88 -15.94 -6.74
C MET A 120 -4.61 -15.02 -5.55
N ARG A 121 -5.61 -14.21 -5.18
CA ARG A 121 -5.48 -13.14 -4.16
C ARG A 121 -5.35 -13.68 -2.75
N GLU A 122 -6.25 -14.59 -2.40
CA GLU A 122 -6.29 -15.24 -1.10
C GLU A 122 -6.66 -16.71 -1.28
N PHE A 123 -6.07 -17.56 -0.47
CA PHE A 123 -6.46 -18.95 -0.30
C PHE A 123 -5.96 -19.40 1.07
N TRP A 124 -6.88 -19.72 1.97
CA TRP A 124 -6.53 -20.08 3.33
C TRP A 124 -7.53 -21.04 3.96
N VAL A 125 -7.05 -21.74 4.99
CA VAL A 125 -7.86 -22.49 5.94
C VAL A 125 -7.71 -21.86 7.31
N ALA A 126 -8.77 -21.91 8.11
CA ALA A 126 -8.80 -21.31 9.44
C ALA A 126 -9.42 -22.25 10.45
N TYR A 127 -8.94 -22.17 11.69
CA TYR A 127 -9.44 -22.90 12.83
C TYR A 127 -9.70 -21.93 14.00
N GLY A 128 -10.97 -21.79 14.40
CA GLY A 128 -11.41 -20.92 15.51
C GLY A 128 -11.78 -21.70 16.77
N GLY A 129 -11.16 -22.86 16.98
CA GLY A 129 -11.53 -23.81 18.03
C GLY A 129 -10.51 -23.96 19.17
N LEU A 130 -9.45 -23.14 19.21
CA LEU A 130 -8.45 -23.22 20.28
C LEU A 130 -9.02 -22.67 21.60
N THR A 131 -9.93 -21.70 21.49
CA THR A 131 -10.65 -21.11 22.62
C THR A 131 -12.14 -20.94 22.29
N PRO A 132 -13.03 -20.67 23.27
CA PRO A 132 -14.43 -20.35 23.00
C PRO A 132 -14.65 -18.91 22.51
N TYR A 133 -13.58 -18.09 22.37
CA TYR A 133 -13.72 -16.71 21.95
C TYR A 133 -13.94 -16.62 20.43
N PRO A 134 -15.03 -16.01 19.94
CA PRO A 134 -15.32 -15.96 18.50
C PRO A 134 -14.36 -15.05 17.71
N GLY A 135 -13.64 -14.15 18.39
CA GLY A 135 -12.57 -13.34 17.79
C GLY A 135 -11.21 -14.02 17.80
N GLU A 136 -11.12 -15.27 18.26
CA GLU A 136 -9.91 -16.09 18.21
C GLU A 136 -9.91 -16.97 16.96
N VAL A 137 -8.83 -16.90 16.19
CA VAL A 137 -8.68 -17.72 14.97
C VAL A 137 -7.22 -17.91 14.61
N LEU A 138 -6.86 -19.14 14.24
CA LEU A 138 -5.60 -19.48 13.58
C LEU A 138 -5.84 -19.65 12.08
N LYS A 139 -5.18 -18.85 11.24
CA LYS A 139 -5.29 -18.89 9.78
C LYS A 139 -3.99 -19.33 9.14
N PHE A 140 -4.07 -20.22 8.14
CA PHE A 140 -2.94 -20.72 7.37
C PHE A 140 -3.20 -20.61 5.86
N GLY A 141 -2.28 -19.99 5.13
CA GLY A 141 -2.35 -19.79 3.67
C GLY A 141 -2.11 -18.34 3.27
N ARG A 142 -2.33 -18.01 1.98
CA ARG A 142 -2.27 -16.63 1.50
C ARG A 142 -3.49 -15.86 1.98
N GLN A 143 -3.26 -14.88 2.84
CA GLN A 143 -4.32 -14.19 3.57
C GLN A 143 -4.03 -12.70 3.69
N ARG A 144 -5.07 -11.92 3.96
CA ARG A 144 -4.90 -10.52 4.33
C ARG A 144 -4.35 -10.36 5.74
N LEU A 145 -3.15 -9.80 5.86
CA LEU A 145 -2.60 -9.29 7.11
C LEU A 145 -2.83 -7.78 7.17
N ARG A 146 -3.40 -7.28 8.27
CA ARG A 146 -3.72 -5.87 8.43
C ARG A 146 -3.65 -5.40 9.88
N ASN A 147 -3.02 -4.25 10.09
CA ASN A 147 -3.16 -3.39 11.26
C ASN A 147 -3.97 -2.12 10.91
N ASP A 148 -4.57 -1.48 11.91
CA ASP A 148 -5.46 -0.33 11.70
C ASP A 148 -4.71 0.89 11.13
N ASP A 149 -3.44 1.06 11.50
CA ASP A 149 -2.53 2.10 11.02
C ASP A 149 -2.05 1.89 9.56
N GLY A 150 -2.04 0.64 9.08
CA GLY A 150 -1.50 0.24 7.78
C GLY A 150 0.02 0.42 7.61
N GLN A 151 0.75 0.79 8.66
CA GLN A 151 2.19 1.12 8.65
C GLN A 151 3.10 -0.07 8.98
N TRP A 152 2.54 -1.17 9.50
CA TRP A 152 3.29 -2.41 9.73
C TRP A 152 2.87 -3.53 8.80
N ARG A 153 1.57 -3.79 8.69
CA ARG A 153 1.05 -4.84 7.81
C ARG A 153 -0.25 -4.36 7.21
N ASP A 154 -0.35 -4.39 5.89
CA ASP A 154 -1.58 -4.23 5.13
C ASP A 154 -1.43 -4.80 3.72
N THR A 155 -1.27 -6.13 3.63
CA THR A 155 -0.93 -6.85 2.39
C THR A 155 -1.55 -8.25 2.35
N ASN A 156 -1.55 -8.86 1.16
CA ASN A 156 -1.86 -10.28 0.97
C ASN A 156 -0.57 -11.08 0.83
N ILE A 157 -0.33 -11.99 1.77
CA ILE A 157 0.89 -12.79 1.87
C ILE A 157 0.59 -14.15 2.49
N GLU A 158 1.39 -15.15 2.14
CA GLU A 158 1.38 -16.49 2.71
C GLU A 158 1.84 -16.41 4.16
N ALA A 159 0.96 -16.82 5.06
CA ALA A 159 1.20 -16.70 6.49
C ALA A 159 0.55 -17.82 7.29
N LEU A 160 1.15 -18.10 8.46
CA LEU A 160 0.47 -18.71 9.59
C LEU A 160 0.25 -17.62 10.63
N ASN A 161 -1.00 -17.29 10.92
CA ASN A 161 -1.35 -16.13 11.72
C ASN A 161 -2.41 -16.47 12.77
N TRP A 162 -2.08 -16.29 14.04
CA TRP A 162 -3.00 -16.41 15.16
C TRP A 162 -3.51 -15.03 15.56
N THR A 163 -4.82 -14.87 15.65
CA THR A 163 -5.49 -13.63 16.06
C THR A 163 -6.34 -13.91 17.29
N PHE A 164 -6.31 -13.00 18.26
CA PHE A 164 -7.15 -13.01 19.44
C PHE A 164 -7.74 -11.61 19.64
N ASP A 165 -9.00 -11.41 19.28
CA ASP A 165 -9.68 -10.11 19.35
C ASP A 165 -10.86 -10.17 20.31
N THR A 166 -10.75 -9.44 21.42
CA THR A 166 -11.81 -9.30 22.43
C THR A 166 -12.04 -7.83 22.74
N THR A 167 -13.07 -7.54 23.52
CA THR A 167 -13.41 -6.15 23.90
C THR A 167 -12.28 -5.43 24.63
N LEU A 168 -11.47 -6.14 25.44
CA LEU A 168 -10.46 -5.54 26.32
C LEU A 168 -9.01 -5.87 25.93
N LEU A 169 -8.81 -6.90 25.11
CA LEU A 169 -7.49 -7.37 24.70
C LEU A 169 -7.53 -7.75 23.21
N LYS A 170 -6.58 -7.19 22.46
CA LYS A 170 -6.25 -7.59 21.10
C LYS A 170 -4.84 -8.16 21.11
N ALA A 171 -4.64 -9.33 20.53
CA ALA A 171 -3.33 -9.91 20.34
C ALA A 171 -3.24 -10.60 18.97
N ASN A 172 -2.04 -10.59 18.40
CA ASN A 172 -1.75 -11.23 17.13
C ASN A 172 -0.32 -11.78 17.15
N VAL A 173 -0.10 -12.97 16.60
CA VAL A 173 1.24 -13.54 16.40
C VAL A 173 1.24 -14.32 15.10
N GLY A 174 2.25 -14.12 14.26
CA GLY A 174 2.33 -14.84 12.99
C GLY A 174 3.71 -14.89 12.38
N VAL A 175 3.81 -15.73 11.37
CA VAL A 175 4.97 -15.83 10.46
C VAL A 175 4.47 -15.73 9.03
N ALA A 176 5.22 -15.05 8.16
CA ALA A 176 4.85 -14.85 6.76
C ALA A 176 6.07 -14.79 5.85
N GLU A 177 5.92 -15.22 4.61
CA GLU A 177 6.95 -15.19 3.57
C GLU A 177 6.26 -15.19 2.20
N ARG A 178 6.81 -14.48 1.21
CA ARG A 178 6.29 -14.54 -0.16
C ARG A 178 7.01 -15.65 -0.92
N PHE A 179 6.25 -16.57 -1.51
CA PHE A 179 6.78 -17.63 -2.37
C PHE A 179 6.46 -17.40 -3.84
N SER A 180 5.38 -16.66 -4.15
CA SER A 180 5.00 -16.28 -5.51
C SER A 180 4.12 -15.03 -5.50
N GLU A 181 4.10 -14.29 -6.61
CA GLU A 181 3.07 -13.29 -6.86
C GLU A 181 1.69 -13.92 -7.12
N TYR A 182 1.66 -15.23 -7.43
CA TYR A 182 0.50 -15.97 -7.90
C TYR A 182 -0.22 -15.26 -9.05
N ARG A 183 0.55 -14.63 -9.94
CA ARG A 183 0.10 -13.87 -11.09
C ARG A 183 0.60 -14.53 -12.37
N THR A 184 -0.18 -14.43 -13.44
CA THR A 184 0.22 -14.98 -14.75
C THR A 184 1.21 -14.11 -15.52
N ASP A 185 1.36 -12.85 -15.13
CA ASP A 185 2.23 -11.88 -15.82
C ASP A 185 3.58 -11.64 -15.13
N LEU A 186 3.70 -11.95 -13.84
CA LEU A 186 4.94 -11.88 -13.07
C LEU A 186 5.44 -13.29 -12.78
N THR A 187 6.65 -13.61 -13.22
CA THR A 187 7.26 -14.93 -13.00
C THR A 187 8.24 -14.94 -11.83
N GLU A 188 8.68 -13.77 -11.37
CA GLU A 188 9.67 -13.63 -10.31
C GLU A 188 9.20 -12.71 -9.17
N LEU A 189 9.64 -13.02 -7.95
CA LEU A 189 9.44 -12.17 -6.77
C LEU A 189 10.33 -10.93 -6.83
N SER A 190 10.02 -9.93 -6.01
CA SER A 190 10.91 -8.77 -5.90
C SER A 190 12.21 -9.21 -5.21
N PRO A 191 13.35 -8.60 -5.52
CA PRO A 191 14.59 -8.89 -4.80
C PRO A 191 14.45 -8.69 -3.29
N GLN A 192 13.57 -7.78 -2.88
CA GLN A 192 13.31 -7.45 -1.49
C GLN A 192 12.43 -8.52 -0.80
N ASP A 193 11.52 -9.16 -1.53
CA ASP A 193 10.62 -10.19 -0.96
C ASP A 193 11.21 -11.60 -1.01
N LYS A 194 12.09 -11.88 -1.97
CA LYS A 194 12.67 -13.20 -2.19
C LYS A 194 13.49 -13.62 -0.96
N ASP A 195 13.24 -14.84 -0.47
CA ASP A 195 13.93 -15.44 0.68
C ASP A 195 13.87 -14.57 1.96
N ARG A 196 12.79 -13.80 2.14
CA ARG A 196 12.58 -12.93 3.31
C ARG A 196 11.46 -13.46 4.20
N LEU A 197 11.85 -13.98 5.37
CA LEU A 197 10.93 -14.44 6.40
C LEU A 197 10.54 -13.29 7.33
N HIS A 198 9.25 -13.15 7.60
CA HIS A 198 8.70 -12.20 8.58
C HIS A 198 8.17 -12.96 9.80
N VAL A 199 8.53 -12.54 11.01
CA VAL A 199 7.97 -13.00 12.28
C VAL A 199 7.44 -11.79 13.03
N PHE A 200 6.21 -11.81 13.51
CA PHE A 200 5.58 -10.63 14.10
C PHE A 200 4.62 -10.96 15.22
N GLY A 201 4.37 -9.97 16.07
CA GLY A 201 3.29 -10.02 17.04
C GLY A 201 2.91 -8.67 17.63
N ASP A 202 1.67 -8.58 18.06
CA ASP A 202 1.07 -7.40 18.69
C ASP A 202 0.34 -7.81 19.97
N VAL A 203 0.31 -6.92 20.94
CA VAL A 203 -0.63 -6.98 22.07
C VAL A 203 -1.08 -5.57 22.44
N ALA A 204 -2.39 -5.37 22.53
CA ALA A 204 -2.98 -4.10 22.91
C ALA A 204 -4.15 -4.32 23.87
N THR A 205 -4.28 -3.43 24.86
CA THR A 205 -5.37 -3.47 25.83
C THR A 205 -6.13 -2.16 25.87
N GLN A 206 -7.44 -2.27 26.09
CA GLN A 206 -8.30 -1.12 26.29
C GLN A 206 -8.27 -0.72 27.77
N TRP A 207 -7.43 0.26 28.11
CA TRP A 207 -7.24 0.69 29.50
C TRP A 207 -8.35 1.62 30.00
N THR A 208 -9.00 2.35 29.10
CA THR A 208 -10.30 3.03 29.31
C THR A 208 -11.17 2.88 28.07
N PRO A 209 -12.51 3.04 28.15
CA PRO A 209 -13.40 2.82 27.00
C PRO A 209 -12.96 3.62 25.77
N GLY A 210 -12.68 2.91 24.67
CA GLY A 210 -12.19 3.50 23.42
C GLY A 210 -10.74 3.97 23.47
N GLN A 211 -9.96 3.76 24.54
CA GLN A 211 -8.55 4.13 24.62
C GLN A 211 -7.68 2.87 24.72
N TRP A 212 -6.80 2.71 23.74
CA TRP A 212 -5.94 1.56 23.58
C TRP A 212 -4.49 1.95 23.81
N VAL A 213 -3.75 1.05 24.44
CA VAL A 213 -2.28 1.08 24.50
C VAL A 213 -1.77 -0.29 24.10
N GLY A 214 -0.70 -0.33 23.31
CA GLY A 214 -0.18 -1.57 22.75
C GLY A 214 1.32 -1.57 22.54
N LEU A 215 1.84 -2.78 22.41
CA LEU A 215 3.20 -3.11 22.02
C LEU A 215 3.13 -3.92 20.72
N ARG A 216 4.03 -3.62 19.80
CA ARG A 216 4.19 -4.33 18.54
C ARG A 216 5.66 -4.70 18.32
N ALA A 217 5.89 -5.89 17.81
CA ALA A 217 7.21 -6.35 17.40
C ALA A 217 7.13 -7.01 16.02
N HIS A 218 8.17 -6.81 15.22
CA HIS A 218 8.35 -7.44 13.92
C HIS A 218 9.84 -7.75 13.76
N HIS A 219 10.15 -8.92 13.20
CA HIS A 219 11.49 -9.32 12.83
C HIS A 219 11.47 -9.83 11.39
N THR A 220 12.46 -9.43 10.59
CA THR A 220 12.72 -10.00 9.27
C THR A 220 14.06 -10.70 9.28
N HIS A 221 14.09 -11.90 8.71
CA HIS A 221 15.31 -12.63 8.41
C HIS A 221 15.39 -12.79 6.89
N ASP A 222 16.47 -12.29 6.30
CA ASP A 222 16.71 -12.33 4.85
C ASP A 222 18.10 -12.90 4.60
N ASP A 223 18.15 -14.20 4.30
CA ASP A 223 19.37 -14.94 3.99
C ASP A 223 19.54 -15.17 2.48
N GLY A 224 18.71 -14.52 1.67
CA GLY A 224 18.75 -14.61 0.22
C GLY A 224 20.14 -14.28 -0.32
N LYS A 225 20.59 -15.06 -1.29
CA LYS A 225 21.93 -14.91 -1.86
C LYS A 225 22.07 -13.55 -2.56
N LEU A 226 23.10 -12.79 -2.19
CA LEU A 226 23.44 -11.55 -2.86
C LEU A 226 24.01 -11.79 -4.27
N ASP A 227 23.53 -10.99 -5.22
CA ASP A 227 23.99 -10.96 -6.60
C ASP A 227 25.03 -9.86 -6.77
N TYR A 228 26.28 -10.26 -7.06
CA TYR A 228 27.41 -9.35 -7.20
C TYR A 228 27.58 -8.92 -8.65
N PRO A 229 27.80 -7.63 -8.92
CA PRO A 229 27.96 -7.15 -10.28
C PRO A 229 29.21 -7.74 -10.93
N THR A 230 29.06 -8.24 -12.16
CA THR A 230 30.16 -8.77 -12.97
C THR A 230 30.54 -7.74 -14.04
N PRO A 231 31.85 -7.41 -14.20
CA PRO A 231 32.28 -6.51 -15.28
C PRO A 231 31.85 -7.02 -16.66
N GLY A 232 31.15 -6.17 -17.41
CA GLY A 232 30.66 -6.49 -18.76
C GLY A 232 29.29 -7.20 -18.80
N GLU A 233 28.70 -7.51 -17.65
CA GLU A 233 27.32 -8.01 -17.52
C GLU A 233 26.44 -6.89 -16.95
N ALA A 234 25.25 -6.70 -17.53
CA ALA A 234 24.29 -5.72 -17.02
C ALA A 234 23.62 -6.28 -15.75
N SER A 235 23.41 -5.44 -14.73
CA SER A 235 22.62 -5.82 -13.56
C SER A 235 21.15 -5.93 -13.95
N GLU A 236 20.49 -6.97 -13.45
CA GLU A 236 19.07 -7.21 -13.65
C GLU A 236 18.25 -6.57 -12.51
N ALA A 237 16.99 -6.26 -12.79
CA ALA A 237 16.09 -5.69 -11.78
C ALA A 237 15.72 -6.70 -10.67
N THR A 238 15.95 -7.99 -10.90
CA THR A 238 15.72 -9.10 -9.97
C THR A 238 16.94 -9.45 -9.10
N ASP A 239 18.09 -8.80 -9.34
CA ASP A 239 19.31 -8.98 -8.54
C ASP A 239 19.10 -8.56 -7.08
N LYS A 240 19.36 -9.47 -6.13
CA LYS A 240 19.33 -9.12 -4.71
C LYS A 240 20.61 -8.40 -4.31
N LYS A 241 20.50 -7.08 -4.13
CA LYS A 241 21.64 -6.20 -3.78
C LYS A 241 21.82 -6.00 -2.28
N GLN A 242 20.84 -6.39 -1.47
CA GLN A 242 20.84 -6.24 -0.03
C GLN A 242 20.12 -7.40 0.64
N ASN A 243 20.61 -7.81 1.81
CA ASN A 243 19.97 -8.77 2.71
C ASN A 243 20.35 -8.41 4.16
N GLY A 244 19.77 -9.10 5.15
CA GLY A 244 20.05 -8.85 6.56
C GLY A 244 18.87 -9.02 7.49
N ASP A 245 19.18 -8.94 8.79
CA ASP A 245 18.25 -9.22 9.87
C ASP A 245 17.84 -7.95 10.59
N LEU A 246 16.55 -7.64 10.59
CA LEU A 246 16.04 -6.38 11.12
C LEU A 246 14.92 -6.64 12.12
N SER A 247 14.93 -5.89 13.21
CA SER A 247 13.90 -5.97 14.24
C SER A 247 13.30 -4.61 14.51
N TRP A 248 11.98 -4.53 14.56
CA TRP A 248 11.21 -3.36 14.93
C TRP A 248 10.48 -3.64 16.24
N VAL A 249 10.54 -2.69 17.17
CA VAL A 249 9.75 -2.70 18.41
C VAL A 249 9.07 -1.35 18.56
N GLY A 250 7.74 -1.36 18.66
CA GLY A 250 6.94 -0.16 18.72
C GLY A 250 5.96 -0.14 19.88
N LEU A 251 5.73 1.06 20.41
CA LEU A 251 4.66 1.36 21.34
C LEU A 251 3.60 2.19 20.61
N GLU A 252 2.34 1.87 20.84
CA GLU A 252 1.19 2.59 20.29
C GLU A 252 0.21 3.00 21.39
N ALA A 253 -0.39 4.17 21.22
CA ALA A 253 -1.53 4.63 21.99
C ALA A 253 -2.53 5.31 21.06
N ASN A 254 -3.79 4.90 21.10
CA ASN A 254 -4.81 5.51 20.26
C ASN A 254 -6.18 5.48 20.94
N SER A 255 -7.03 6.41 20.54
CA SER A 255 -8.39 6.53 21.05
C SER A 255 -9.42 5.78 20.18
N ASP A 256 -9.06 4.61 19.63
CA ASP A 256 -9.81 3.96 18.57
C ASP A 256 -9.99 4.90 17.36
N ALA A 257 -8.92 5.64 17.05
CA ALA A 257 -8.95 6.76 16.10
C ALA A 257 -9.19 6.31 14.66
N TYR A 258 -8.89 5.06 14.31
CA TYR A 258 -9.14 4.53 12.96
C TYR A 258 -10.56 3.98 12.79
N ASN A 259 -11.35 3.90 13.87
CA ASN A 259 -12.75 3.53 13.78
C ASN A 259 -13.58 4.75 13.34
N TRP A 260 -14.09 4.73 12.11
CA TRP A 260 -14.92 5.80 11.56
C TRP A 260 -16.27 5.96 12.27
N ARG A 261 -16.72 4.96 13.03
CA ARG A 261 -17.93 5.02 13.86
C ARG A 261 -17.69 5.65 15.22
N ASN A 262 -16.45 5.95 15.58
CA ASN A 262 -16.10 6.50 16.87
C ASN A 262 -16.76 7.88 17.10
N THR A 263 -17.41 8.04 18.25
CA THR A 263 -18.16 9.24 18.62
C THR A 263 -17.43 10.17 19.58
N ASN A 264 -16.19 9.85 19.95
CA ASN A 264 -15.38 10.70 20.81
C ASN A 264 -15.17 12.09 20.16
N PRO A 265 -15.32 13.18 20.93
CA PRO A 265 -15.07 14.54 20.43
C PRO A 265 -13.61 14.76 19.99
N VAL A 266 -12.67 14.13 20.70
CA VAL A 266 -11.23 14.16 20.41
C VAL A 266 -10.78 12.74 20.17
N ASN A 267 -10.15 12.51 19.02
CA ASN A 267 -9.50 11.27 18.68
C ASN A 267 -8.01 11.49 18.48
N TYR A 268 -7.17 10.53 18.85
CA TYR A 268 -5.74 10.62 18.68
C TYR A 268 -5.12 9.27 18.36
N TRP A 269 -3.95 9.32 17.72
CA TRP A 269 -3.02 8.22 17.62
C TRP A 269 -1.61 8.73 17.90
N ALA A 270 -0.81 7.90 18.53
CA ALA A 270 0.58 8.17 18.81
C ALA A 270 1.34 6.85 18.76
N SER A 271 2.42 6.79 17.98
CA SER A 271 3.32 5.66 17.93
C SER A 271 4.77 6.11 18.00
N ILE A 272 5.61 5.26 18.57
CA ILE A 272 7.07 5.34 18.46
C ILE A 272 7.59 3.93 18.20
N THR A 273 8.44 3.79 17.19
CA THR A 273 9.03 2.52 16.78
C THR A 273 10.54 2.67 16.73
N GLY A 274 11.27 1.79 17.41
CA GLY A 274 12.71 1.59 17.21
C GLY A 274 12.94 0.45 16.22
N MET A 275 13.98 0.58 15.40
CA MET A 275 14.47 -0.42 14.48
C MET A 275 15.95 -0.65 14.76
N SER A 276 16.38 -1.90 14.80
CA SER A 276 17.79 -2.27 14.96
C SER A 276 18.07 -3.58 14.22
N GLY A 277 19.27 -3.76 13.70
CA GLY A 277 19.66 -4.99 13.03
C GLY A 277 20.98 -4.86 12.29
N ASP A 278 21.22 -5.78 11.38
CA ASP A 278 22.38 -5.77 10.49
C ASP A 278 21.96 -5.84 9.03
N ARG A 279 22.83 -5.33 8.16
CA ARG A 279 22.63 -5.33 6.72
C ARG A 279 23.92 -5.56 5.98
N ASP A 280 23.86 -6.45 5.01
CA ASP A 280 24.85 -6.53 3.96
C ASP A 280 24.34 -5.82 2.71
N THR A 281 25.18 -4.99 2.12
CA THR A 281 24.90 -4.30 0.85
C THR A 281 26.00 -4.60 -0.15
N VAL A 282 25.63 -5.01 -1.36
CA VAL A 282 26.56 -5.23 -2.46
C VAL A 282 27.17 -3.91 -2.87
N ASN A 283 28.50 -3.86 -2.98
CA ASN A 283 29.19 -2.68 -3.47
C ASN A 283 29.08 -2.62 -5.00
N PRO A 284 28.77 -1.46 -5.60
CA PRO A 284 28.74 -1.30 -7.05
C PRO A 284 30.14 -1.49 -7.66
N LEU A 285 30.19 -1.68 -8.98
CA LEU A 285 31.46 -1.61 -9.72
C LEU A 285 32.12 -0.24 -9.52
N ASN A 286 33.45 -0.22 -9.60
CA ASN A 286 34.20 1.02 -9.61
C ASN A 286 33.85 1.84 -10.86
N ALA A 287 34.17 3.15 -10.84
CA ALA A 287 33.88 4.04 -11.97
C ALA A 287 34.55 3.63 -13.30
N ASP A 288 35.61 2.82 -13.24
CA ASP A 288 36.29 2.24 -14.41
C ASP A 288 35.69 0.89 -14.86
N GLY A 289 34.60 0.45 -14.24
CA GLY A 289 33.93 -0.82 -14.51
C GLY A 289 34.60 -2.04 -13.87
N SER A 290 35.66 -1.85 -13.09
CA SER A 290 36.33 -2.95 -12.38
C SER A 290 35.60 -3.36 -11.10
N ARG A 291 35.91 -4.55 -10.59
CA ARG A 291 35.33 -5.04 -9.32
C ARG A 291 35.79 -4.20 -8.13
N PRO A 292 34.91 -3.88 -7.17
CA PRO A 292 35.31 -3.21 -5.94
C PRO A 292 36.26 -4.09 -5.12
N THR A 293 37.10 -3.48 -4.28
CA THR A 293 38.04 -4.20 -3.40
C THR A 293 37.31 -5.09 -2.40
N GLU A 294 36.19 -4.60 -1.87
CA GLU A 294 35.26 -5.36 -1.04
C GLU A 294 33.98 -5.58 -1.83
N ALA A 295 33.53 -6.82 -1.96
CA ALA A 295 32.35 -7.14 -2.76
C ALA A 295 31.03 -6.71 -2.09
N LYS A 296 31.02 -6.61 -0.76
CA LYS A 296 29.90 -6.15 0.05
C LYS A 296 30.38 -5.32 1.23
N ARG A 297 29.50 -4.49 1.77
CA ARG A 297 29.65 -3.80 3.05
C ARG A 297 28.62 -4.33 4.03
N SER A 298 29.10 -4.80 5.18
CA SER A 298 28.28 -5.19 6.33
C SER A 298 28.24 -4.05 7.33
N GLY A 299 27.08 -3.82 7.96
CA GLY A 299 26.98 -2.85 9.05
C GLY A 299 25.70 -2.96 9.85
N ASP A 300 25.78 -2.52 11.10
CA ASP A 300 24.61 -2.37 11.96
C ASP A 300 23.76 -1.20 11.46
N VAL A 301 22.44 -1.35 11.52
CA VAL A 301 21.47 -0.33 11.19
C VAL A 301 20.58 -0.09 12.40
N ASP A 302 20.47 1.17 12.81
CA ASP A 302 19.63 1.59 13.93
C ASP A 302 18.83 2.83 13.53
N GLY A 303 17.53 2.78 13.76
CA GLY A 303 16.62 3.84 13.38
C GLY A 303 15.42 3.96 14.32
N TRP A 304 14.70 5.07 14.22
CA TRP A 304 13.44 5.24 14.91
C TRP A 304 12.44 6.02 14.05
N ALA A 305 11.16 5.79 14.33
CA ALA A 305 10.05 6.47 13.70
C ALA A 305 8.97 6.85 14.72
N THR A 306 8.21 7.88 14.41
CA THR A 306 7.01 8.28 15.15
C THR A 306 5.92 8.77 14.21
N ASP A 307 4.67 8.45 14.53
CA ASP A 307 3.49 9.07 13.92
C ASP A 307 2.53 9.51 15.02
N LEU A 308 2.19 10.79 15.02
CA LEU A 308 1.33 11.45 15.99
C LEU A 308 0.20 12.14 15.24
N GLY A 309 -1.03 12.02 15.72
CA GLY A 309 -2.14 12.78 15.15
C GLY A 309 -3.29 12.98 16.10
N VAL A 310 -4.01 14.06 15.84
CA VAL A 310 -5.21 14.45 16.58
C VAL A 310 -6.30 14.80 15.58
N ARG A 311 -7.51 14.31 15.84
CA ARG A 311 -8.72 14.59 15.07
C ARG A 311 -9.82 15.08 16.01
N LEU A 312 -10.36 16.25 15.70
CA LEU A 312 -11.48 16.87 16.37
C LEU A 312 -12.75 16.62 15.59
N ARG A 313 -13.76 16.05 16.25
CA ARG A 313 -15.10 15.92 15.71
C ARG A 313 -15.87 17.20 16.04
N LEU A 314 -16.12 18.02 15.02
CA LEU A 314 -16.82 19.30 15.17
C LEU A 314 -18.33 19.08 15.36
N ASP A 315 -18.88 18.15 14.59
CA ASP A 315 -20.26 17.70 14.69
C ASP A 315 -20.39 16.24 14.20
N PRO A 316 -21.60 15.65 14.14
CA PRO A 316 -21.73 14.27 13.67
C PRO A 316 -21.21 13.98 12.25
N LYS A 317 -21.02 15.01 11.42
CA LYS A 317 -20.64 14.92 10.00
C LYS A 317 -19.23 15.44 9.73
N TRP A 318 -18.81 16.53 10.37
CA TRP A 318 -17.56 17.23 10.10
C TRP A 318 -16.47 16.91 11.12
N GLN A 319 -15.28 16.64 10.61
CA GLN A 319 -14.07 16.43 11.41
C GLN A 319 -12.91 17.21 10.81
N VAL A 320 -11.98 17.64 11.65
CA VAL A 320 -10.72 18.26 11.25
C VAL A 320 -9.59 17.67 12.06
N GLY A 321 -8.37 17.65 11.53
CA GLY A 321 -7.24 17.16 12.29
C GLY A 321 -5.90 17.55 11.70
N ALA A 322 -4.88 17.20 12.46
CA ALA A 322 -3.49 17.41 12.11
C ALA A 322 -2.68 16.19 12.54
N ALA A 323 -1.61 15.92 11.81
CA ALA A 323 -0.69 14.84 12.14
C ALA A 323 0.74 15.22 11.80
N TYR A 324 1.68 14.58 12.49
CA TYR A 324 3.11 14.74 12.34
C TYR A 324 3.73 13.35 12.34
N ALA A 325 4.55 13.08 11.34
CA ALA A 325 5.33 11.86 11.29
C ALA A 325 6.80 12.17 11.00
N ARG A 326 7.70 11.37 11.55
CA ARG A 326 9.13 11.48 11.34
C ARG A 326 9.80 10.12 11.47
N SER A 327 10.68 9.79 10.53
CA SER A 327 11.62 8.69 10.63
C SER A 327 13.06 9.20 10.57
N SER A 328 13.97 8.59 11.34
CA SER A 328 15.40 8.83 11.20
C SER A 328 15.88 8.38 9.83
N ALA A 329 17.08 8.83 9.44
CA ALA A 329 17.60 8.56 8.11
C ALA A 329 17.89 7.07 7.86
N ASP A 330 18.16 6.30 8.91
CA ASP A 330 18.45 4.87 8.83
C ASP A 330 17.25 3.99 9.19
N TYR A 331 16.08 4.57 9.48
CA TYR A 331 14.85 3.80 9.73
C TYR A 331 14.18 3.45 8.40
N GLU A 332 13.65 2.25 8.28
CA GLU A 332 12.78 1.83 7.19
C GLU A 332 11.57 1.05 7.71
N GLN A 333 10.55 0.88 6.88
CA GLN A 333 9.41 0.04 7.24
C GLN A 333 9.70 -1.42 6.85
N ASN A 334 8.93 -2.34 7.42
CA ASN A 334 9.18 -3.80 7.33
C ASN A 334 8.80 -4.44 5.98
N GLY A 335 8.42 -3.64 4.98
CA GLY A 335 8.04 -4.11 3.64
C GLY A 335 6.65 -4.73 3.52
N LEU A 336 5.81 -4.74 4.57
CA LEU A 336 4.43 -5.27 4.50
C LEU A 336 3.35 -4.19 4.64
N GLN A 337 3.75 -2.94 4.79
CA GLN A 337 2.87 -1.78 4.92
C GLN A 337 2.14 -1.42 3.61
N SER A 338 0.96 -0.81 3.74
CA SER A 338 0.32 -0.03 2.65
C SER A 338 0.36 1.46 2.90
N ASN A 339 0.65 1.87 4.16
CA ASN A 339 0.48 3.23 4.67
C ASN A 339 -0.94 3.78 4.44
N ARG A 340 -1.97 2.94 4.30
CA ARG A 340 -3.37 3.36 4.15
C ARG A 340 -4.17 3.08 5.41
N SER A 341 -4.86 4.09 5.91
CA SER A 341 -5.70 3.96 7.11
C SER A 341 -6.91 4.88 7.08
N ASN A 342 -7.76 4.76 8.09
CA ASN A 342 -8.96 5.58 8.30
C ASN A 342 -8.67 6.80 9.18
N TYR A 343 -7.44 7.34 9.15
CA TYR A 343 -6.99 8.42 10.05
C TYR A 343 -7.79 9.72 9.91
N THR A 344 -8.40 9.96 8.76
CA THR A 344 -9.29 11.11 8.52
C THR A 344 -10.66 10.95 9.19
N GLY A 345 -10.95 9.79 9.78
CA GLY A 345 -12.20 9.51 10.50
C GLY A 345 -13.38 9.13 9.60
N THR A 346 -13.12 8.77 8.34
CA THR A 346 -14.12 8.32 7.36
C THR A 346 -14.00 6.82 7.09
N ARG A 347 -15.01 6.24 6.43
CA ARG A 347 -15.00 4.83 6.04
C ARG A 347 -13.99 4.54 4.93
N ALA A 348 -13.81 5.47 3.99
CA ALA A 348 -12.73 5.41 3.02
C ALA A 348 -11.36 5.48 3.70
N ARG A 349 -10.45 4.60 3.28
CA ARG A 349 -9.03 4.67 3.64
C ARG A 349 -8.30 5.66 2.74
N VAL A 350 -7.37 6.39 3.32
CA VAL A 350 -6.54 7.38 2.63
C VAL A 350 -5.08 7.01 2.86
N HIS A 351 -4.21 7.20 1.86
CA HIS A 351 -2.78 7.06 2.06
C HIS A 351 -2.28 8.10 3.07
N ARG A 352 -1.52 7.67 4.08
CA ARG A 352 -1.05 8.50 5.20
C ARG A 352 -0.05 9.57 4.75
N PHE A 353 0.64 9.32 3.64
CA PHE A 353 1.73 10.14 3.10
C PHE A 353 1.49 10.52 1.63
N GLY A 354 0.25 10.86 1.26
CA GLY A 354 -0.11 11.30 -0.09
C GLY A 354 -0.50 10.16 -1.04
N GLU A 355 -1.55 10.32 -1.84
CA GLU A 355 -1.92 9.38 -2.92
C GLU A 355 -0.97 9.44 -4.13
N ALA A 356 -0.34 10.59 -4.37
CA ALA A 356 0.67 10.83 -5.39
C ALA A 356 2.09 10.55 -4.85
N PHE A 357 2.54 11.23 -3.79
CA PHE A 357 3.89 11.04 -3.24
C PHE A 357 4.09 9.65 -2.65
N ARG A 358 3.08 9.06 -2.02
CA ARG A 358 3.10 7.69 -1.47
C ARG A 358 4.35 7.34 -0.66
N GLY A 359 4.80 8.27 0.17
CA GLY A 359 6.07 8.11 0.88
C GLY A 359 6.07 6.94 1.87
N GLU A 360 7.18 6.23 1.92
CA GLU A 360 7.56 5.35 3.02
C GLU A 360 8.17 6.15 4.17
N MET A 361 7.98 5.69 5.41
CA MET A 361 8.73 6.22 6.55
C MET A 361 10.18 5.77 6.47
N ASN A 362 11.02 6.50 5.73
CA ASN A 362 12.47 6.34 5.69
C ASN A 362 13.12 7.68 5.33
N ASN A 363 13.96 8.20 6.23
CA ASN A 363 14.56 9.53 6.11
C ASN A 363 13.56 10.66 5.84
N MET A 364 12.34 10.55 6.38
CA MET A 364 11.22 11.39 5.96
C MET A 364 10.52 12.04 7.16
N GLN A 365 10.14 13.29 6.99
CA GLN A 365 9.34 14.06 7.92
C GLN A 365 8.12 14.60 7.19
N SER A 366 6.94 14.46 7.79
CA SER A 366 5.68 14.96 7.23
C SER A 366 4.89 15.75 8.26
N ALA A 367 4.35 16.90 7.82
CA ALA A 367 3.27 17.60 8.49
C ALA A 367 2.00 17.46 7.67
N THR A 368 0.88 17.10 8.32
CA THR A 368 -0.40 16.82 7.66
C THR A 368 -1.51 17.65 8.31
N LEU A 369 -2.36 18.24 7.48
CA LEU A 369 -3.62 18.85 7.87
C LEU A 369 -4.75 18.19 7.09
N PHE A 370 -5.89 17.94 7.71
CA PHE A 370 -7.03 17.37 7.01
C PHE A 370 -8.36 17.88 7.53
N GLY A 371 -9.34 17.89 6.63
CA GLY A 371 -10.76 18.04 6.93
C GLY A 371 -11.52 16.90 6.28
N SER A 372 -12.50 16.36 6.99
CA SER A 372 -13.34 15.29 6.46
C SER A 372 -14.82 15.52 6.78
N TRP A 373 -15.64 14.92 5.94
CA TRP A 373 -17.08 15.00 6.00
C TRP A 373 -17.67 13.61 5.78
N MET A 374 -18.68 13.25 6.56
CA MET A 374 -19.42 12.00 6.40
C MET A 374 -20.91 12.24 6.58
N LEU A 375 -21.72 11.63 5.72
CA LEU A 375 -23.17 11.67 5.82
C LEU A 375 -23.73 10.26 5.92
N GLN A 376 -24.03 9.87 7.16
CA GLN A 376 -24.50 8.52 7.49
C GLN A 376 -23.55 7.48 6.89
N ASP A 377 -24.09 6.36 6.37
CA ASP A 377 -23.30 5.33 5.72
C ASP A 377 -23.27 5.50 4.18
N ASP A 378 -23.78 6.62 3.66
CA ASP A 378 -24.01 6.85 2.23
C ASP A 378 -22.88 7.63 1.54
N TYR A 379 -22.24 8.58 2.24
CA TYR A 379 -21.19 9.41 1.66
C TYR A 379 -20.07 9.70 2.65
N ASP A 380 -18.84 9.77 2.12
CA ASP A 380 -17.73 10.41 2.80
C ASP A 380 -16.86 11.23 1.86
N ALA A 381 -16.13 12.19 2.43
CA ALA A 381 -15.12 12.97 1.73
C ALA A 381 -13.98 13.32 2.69
N SER A 382 -12.75 13.33 2.19
CA SER A 382 -11.55 13.77 2.91
C SER A 382 -10.72 14.67 2.00
N LEU A 383 -10.36 15.86 2.51
CA LEU A 383 -9.37 16.75 1.91
C LEU A 383 -8.15 16.78 2.82
N VAL A 384 -6.99 16.45 2.27
CA VAL A 384 -5.74 16.35 3.04
C VAL A 384 -4.66 17.19 2.39
N TYR A 385 -3.88 17.89 3.20
CA TYR A 385 -2.67 18.59 2.79
C TYR A 385 -1.46 18.00 3.50
N HIS A 386 -0.39 17.78 2.76
CA HIS A 386 0.90 17.33 3.27
C HIS A 386 2.01 18.32 2.89
N LYS A 387 2.99 18.44 3.80
CA LYS A 387 4.32 18.99 3.50
C LYS A 387 5.36 17.97 3.92
N PHE A 388 6.32 17.70 3.04
CA PHE A 388 7.32 16.66 3.21
C PHE A 388 8.73 17.23 3.23
N TRP A 389 9.58 16.67 4.09
CA TRP A 389 11.00 16.98 4.15
C TRP A 389 11.84 15.73 4.34
N ARG A 390 13.09 15.78 3.88
CA ARG A 390 14.13 14.84 4.32
C ARG A 390 14.59 15.18 5.73
N VAL A 391 14.88 14.15 6.52
CA VAL A 391 15.48 14.36 7.86
C VAL A 391 16.98 14.65 7.71
N ASP A 392 17.68 13.87 6.89
CA ASP A 392 19.05 14.08 6.44
C ASP A 392 19.03 14.42 4.93
N GLY A 393 19.56 15.60 4.61
CA GLY A 393 19.56 16.12 3.24
C GLY A 393 20.61 15.49 2.33
N ASN A 394 21.47 14.62 2.86
CA ASN A 394 22.53 13.93 2.11
C ASN A 394 22.29 12.42 1.99
N LYS A 395 21.10 11.97 2.40
CA LYS A 395 20.66 10.58 2.27
C LYS A 395 19.40 10.53 1.37
N PRO A 396 19.20 9.42 0.64
CA PRO A 396 17.96 9.20 -0.09
C PRO A 396 16.78 9.02 0.88
N VAL A 397 15.57 8.98 0.33
CA VAL A 397 14.36 8.53 1.04
C VAL A 397 14.02 7.11 0.59
N GLY A 398 13.16 6.42 1.35
CA GLY A 398 12.66 5.10 0.98
C GLY A 398 11.71 5.14 -0.23
N SER A 399 11.00 4.02 -0.41
CA SER A 399 10.07 3.88 -1.53
C SER A 399 9.01 4.98 -1.52
N ASN A 400 8.68 5.46 -2.72
CA ASN A 400 7.67 6.48 -2.90
C ASN A 400 7.07 6.38 -4.32
N GLY A 401 6.01 7.15 -4.55
CA GLY A 401 5.26 7.18 -5.80
C GLY A 401 5.90 8.02 -6.90
N ILE A 402 7.07 8.62 -6.68
CA ILE A 402 7.82 9.41 -7.65
C ILE A 402 9.01 8.58 -8.13
N ASN A 403 9.19 8.47 -9.44
CA ASN A 403 10.29 7.71 -10.05
C ASN A 403 11.07 8.57 -11.03
N ALA A 404 11.48 9.76 -10.59
CA ALA A 404 12.35 10.60 -11.39
C ALA A 404 13.69 9.90 -11.63
N VAL A 405 14.24 10.06 -12.84
CA VAL A 405 15.47 9.42 -13.27
C VAL A 405 16.50 10.42 -13.78
N ASP A 406 17.77 10.06 -13.66
CA ASP A 406 18.89 10.69 -14.35
C ASP A 406 19.27 9.82 -15.54
N ASN A 407 19.04 10.34 -16.75
CA ASN A 407 19.25 9.64 -18.00
C ASN A 407 20.52 10.14 -18.69
N ASN A 408 21.43 9.21 -18.98
CA ASN A 408 22.61 9.48 -19.78
C ASN A 408 22.36 9.03 -21.23
N TYR A 409 22.50 9.94 -22.18
CA TYR A 409 22.32 9.66 -23.60
C TYR A 409 23.66 9.75 -24.33
N ASP A 410 23.80 8.97 -25.40
CA ASP A 410 24.91 9.07 -26.33
C ASP A 410 24.74 10.34 -27.18
N ASP A 411 25.64 11.30 -27.02
CA ASP A 411 25.58 12.61 -27.69
C ASP A 411 25.59 12.53 -29.24
N VAL A 412 26.01 11.40 -29.82
CA VAL A 412 26.17 11.23 -31.27
C VAL A 412 24.94 10.54 -31.87
N THR A 413 24.40 9.53 -31.20
CA THR A 413 23.31 8.69 -31.68
C THR A 413 21.95 9.02 -31.06
N GLY A 414 21.93 9.74 -29.94
CA GLY A 414 20.75 10.00 -29.12
C GLY A 414 20.22 8.75 -28.39
N ALA A 415 20.99 7.66 -28.36
CA ALA A 415 20.61 6.43 -27.68
C ALA A 415 20.75 6.56 -26.16
N LEU A 416 19.80 6.03 -25.39
CA LEU A 416 19.91 5.95 -23.93
C LEU A 416 21.05 4.98 -23.56
N LEU A 417 22.08 5.48 -22.87
CA LEU A 417 23.24 4.70 -22.41
C LEU A 417 23.02 4.11 -21.02
N SER A 418 22.41 4.89 -20.11
CA SER A 418 22.06 4.43 -18.76
C SER A 418 20.93 5.27 -18.19
N SER A 419 20.09 4.67 -17.36
CA SER A 419 19.07 5.36 -16.57
C SER A 419 19.23 4.94 -15.12
N THR A 420 19.33 5.91 -14.22
CA THR A 420 19.44 5.69 -12.77
C THR A 420 18.40 6.53 -12.05
N SER A 421 18.00 6.19 -10.82
CA SER A 421 17.10 7.06 -10.05
C SER A 421 17.74 8.44 -9.87
N LEU A 422 16.98 9.52 -10.09
CA LEU A 422 17.44 10.89 -9.97
C LEU A 422 17.93 11.11 -8.53
N PRO A 423 19.23 11.39 -8.33
CA PRO A 423 19.72 11.69 -6.99
C PRO A 423 19.09 13.00 -6.52
N LEU A 424 18.46 12.98 -5.34
CA LEU A 424 17.95 14.18 -4.70
C LEU A 424 19.11 15.13 -4.35
N GLU A 425 18.97 16.43 -4.64
CA GLU A 425 20.05 17.41 -4.49
C GLU A 425 20.61 17.47 -3.07
N ASP A 426 21.89 17.15 -2.87
CA ASP A 426 22.51 17.12 -1.55
C ASP A 426 22.33 18.44 -0.77
N GLY A 427 21.99 18.33 0.51
CA GLY A 427 21.71 19.45 1.41
C GLY A 427 20.27 19.98 1.35
N ASN A 428 19.51 19.72 0.28
CA ASN A 428 18.14 20.22 0.13
C ASN A 428 17.10 19.31 0.81
N LYS A 429 16.49 19.79 1.90
CA LYS A 429 15.52 18.96 2.64
C LYS A 429 14.11 19.03 2.12
N ASP A 430 13.76 19.97 1.24
CA ASP A 430 12.38 20.14 0.79
C ASP A 430 11.99 19.09 -0.26
N LEU A 431 11.21 18.08 0.13
CA LEU A 431 10.69 17.08 -0.81
C LEU A 431 9.50 17.62 -1.60
N GLY A 432 8.65 18.44 -1.00
CA GLY A 432 7.49 19.01 -1.69
C GLY A 432 6.24 19.06 -0.84
N GLN A 433 5.12 19.31 -1.53
CA GLN A 433 3.79 19.49 -0.95
C GLN A 433 2.77 18.66 -1.71
N GLU A 434 1.71 18.24 -1.04
CA GLU A 434 0.63 17.49 -1.68
C GLU A 434 -0.74 17.91 -1.17
N VAL A 435 -1.73 17.87 -2.07
CA VAL A 435 -3.14 17.99 -1.73
C VAL A 435 -3.90 16.79 -2.27
N ASP A 436 -4.58 16.07 -1.38
CA ASP A 436 -5.38 14.90 -1.69
C ASP A 436 -6.87 15.18 -1.52
N LEU A 437 -7.68 14.60 -2.40
CA LEU A 437 -9.12 14.55 -2.29
C LEU A 437 -9.61 13.11 -2.48
N VAL A 438 -10.35 12.62 -1.49
CA VAL A 438 -11.08 11.35 -1.56
C VAL A 438 -12.56 11.64 -1.37
N VAL A 439 -13.42 11.12 -2.25
CA VAL A 439 -14.88 11.26 -2.15
C VAL A 439 -15.51 9.92 -2.49
N THR A 440 -16.36 9.40 -1.61
CA THR A 440 -17.05 8.12 -1.81
C THR A 440 -18.55 8.30 -1.71
N LYS A 441 -19.28 7.63 -2.61
CA LYS A 441 -20.69 7.32 -2.46
C LYS A 441 -20.85 5.82 -2.29
N TYR A 442 -21.57 5.40 -1.27
CA TYR A 442 -21.97 4.03 -0.99
C TYR A 442 -23.43 3.83 -1.43
N PHE A 443 -23.75 2.66 -1.99
CA PHE A 443 -25.11 2.37 -2.49
C PHE A 443 -25.81 1.28 -1.69
N LYS A 444 -25.11 0.17 -1.41
CA LYS A 444 -25.62 -0.97 -0.66
C LYS A 444 -24.47 -1.68 0.05
N GLN A 445 -24.68 -2.11 1.29
CA GLN A 445 -23.79 -3.04 1.96
C GLN A 445 -24.14 -4.47 1.53
N GLY A 446 -23.12 -5.22 1.13
CA GLY A 446 -23.20 -6.68 1.20
C GLY A 446 -22.91 -7.06 2.65
N LEU A 447 -23.88 -7.64 3.35
CA LEU A 447 -23.62 -8.26 4.65
C LEU A 447 -22.76 -9.50 4.40
N LEU A 448 -21.45 -9.31 4.37
CA LEU A 448 -20.51 -10.41 4.38
C LEU A 448 -20.44 -11.01 5.79
N PRO A 449 -20.21 -12.34 5.90
CA PRO A 449 -19.80 -12.95 7.16
C PRO A 449 -18.67 -12.17 7.82
N ALA A 450 -18.72 -12.02 9.14
CA ALA A 450 -17.71 -11.27 9.90
C ALA A 450 -16.28 -11.79 9.66
N SER A 451 -16.14 -13.10 9.41
CA SER A 451 -14.88 -13.76 9.07
C SER A 451 -14.25 -13.28 7.75
N LEU A 452 -15.06 -12.76 6.81
CA LEU A 452 -14.64 -12.22 5.51
C LEU A 452 -14.40 -10.72 5.52
N SER A 453 -14.78 -10.02 6.59
CA SER A 453 -14.66 -8.55 6.68
C SER A 453 -13.23 -8.02 6.53
N LYS A 454 -12.23 -8.83 6.91
CA LYS A 454 -10.80 -8.49 6.75
C LYS A 454 -10.24 -8.85 5.38
N SER A 455 -10.77 -9.87 4.71
CA SER A 455 -10.35 -10.28 3.36
C SER A 455 -10.86 -9.33 2.28
N ILE A 456 -11.81 -8.45 2.63
CA ILE A 456 -12.47 -7.62 1.64
C ILE A 456 -12.37 -6.14 2.00
N ASP A 457 -11.62 -5.41 1.18
CA ASP A 457 -11.26 -4.01 1.40
C ASP A 457 -12.46 -3.05 1.48
N GLU A 458 -13.54 -3.33 0.73
CA GLU A 458 -14.64 -2.38 0.52
C GLU A 458 -16.01 -3.06 0.64
N PRO A 459 -16.57 -3.28 1.86
CA PRO A 459 -17.74 -4.14 2.09
C PRO A 459 -19.08 -3.63 1.52
N ALA A 460 -19.08 -2.55 0.72
CA ALA A 460 -20.25 -2.01 0.06
C ALA A 460 -20.00 -1.81 -1.44
N ALA A 461 -21.08 -1.86 -2.21
CA ALA A 461 -21.09 -1.29 -3.55
C ALA A 461 -20.89 0.23 -3.46
N LEU A 462 -19.95 0.77 -4.23
CA LEU A 462 -19.52 2.16 -4.12
C LEU A 462 -19.02 2.74 -5.43
N VAL A 463 -18.98 4.08 -5.47
CA VAL A 463 -18.23 4.87 -6.44
C VAL A 463 -17.31 5.78 -5.63
N ARG A 464 -16.00 5.74 -5.91
CA ARG A 464 -15.00 6.54 -5.22
C ARG A 464 -14.11 7.28 -6.20
N PHE A 465 -13.89 8.56 -5.92
CA PHE A 465 -12.76 9.32 -6.44
C PHE A 465 -11.64 9.34 -5.40
N ARG A 466 -10.39 9.11 -5.81
CA ARG A 466 -9.18 9.34 -5.01
C ARG A 466 -8.18 10.05 -5.89
N GLY A 467 -7.64 11.19 -5.49
CA GLY A 467 -6.56 11.81 -6.24
C GLY A 467 -5.69 12.71 -5.40
N GLY A 468 -4.41 12.73 -5.73
CA GLY A 468 -3.40 13.60 -5.14
C GLY A 468 -2.72 14.45 -6.21
N VAL A 469 -2.42 15.70 -5.86
CA VAL A 469 -1.59 16.61 -6.66
C VAL A 469 -0.35 16.94 -5.85
N PHE A 470 0.79 16.45 -6.31
CA PHE A 470 2.10 16.67 -5.73
C PHE A 470 2.81 17.83 -6.42
N LYS A 471 3.42 18.70 -5.64
CA LYS A 471 4.32 19.76 -6.07
C LYS A 471 5.72 19.44 -5.55
N PRO A 472 6.66 19.02 -6.42
CA PRO A 472 8.04 18.78 -6.03
C PRO A 472 8.67 20.00 -5.35
N GLY A 473 9.49 19.75 -4.34
CA GLY A 473 10.31 20.76 -3.67
C GLY A 473 11.74 20.82 -4.23
N ASP A 474 12.56 21.68 -3.63
CA ASP A 474 13.93 21.95 -4.07
C ASP A 474 14.84 20.70 -4.08
N ALA A 475 14.50 19.63 -3.34
CA ALA A 475 15.27 18.39 -3.36
C ALA A 475 15.26 17.68 -4.73
N TYR A 476 14.28 17.96 -5.59
CA TYR A 476 14.22 17.40 -6.94
C TYR A 476 14.92 18.26 -8.01
N GLY A 477 15.46 19.42 -7.62
CA GLY A 477 16.12 20.36 -8.53
C GLY A 477 15.16 21.12 -9.44
N ASN A 478 15.73 21.90 -10.37
CA ASN A 478 14.96 22.84 -11.21
C ASN A 478 14.56 22.30 -12.59
N GLN A 479 14.98 21.09 -12.94
CA GLN A 479 14.77 20.48 -14.25
C GLN A 479 13.56 19.53 -14.30
N VAL A 480 12.88 19.35 -13.16
CA VAL A 480 11.69 18.51 -13.04
C VAL A 480 10.41 19.32 -13.23
N ASP A 481 9.32 18.63 -13.52
CA ASP A 481 8.00 19.24 -13.61
C ASP A 481 7.54 19.89 -12.30
N SER A 482 6.78 20.97 -12.44
CA SER A 482 6.28 21.74 -11.29
C SER A 482 5.14 21.05 -10.55
N TYR A 483 4.47 20.09 -11.18
CA TYR A 483 3.33 19.36 -10.63
C TYR A 483 3.30 17.95 -11.20
N MET A 484 2.84 17.01 -10.38
CA MET A 484 2.48 15.66 -10.75
C MET A 484 1.13 15.33 -10.11
N HIS A 485 0.27 14.60 -10.80
CA HIS A 485 -0.94 14.06 -10.18
C HIS A 485 -1.03 12.55 -10.33
N ARG A 486 -1.75 11.93 -9.39
CA ARG A 486 -2.24 10.56 -9.50
C ARG A 486 -3.68 10.52 -9.04
N ALA A 487 -4.59 10.11 -9.91
CA ALA A 487 -6.03 10.11 -9.65
C ALA A 487 -6.71 8.82 -10.15
N PHE A 488 -7.72 8.40 -9.40
CA PHE A 488 -8.48 7.18 -9.60
C PHE A 488 -9.98 7.45 -9.49
N VAL A 489 -10.75 6.77 -10.34
CA VAL A 489 -12.19 6.56 -10.15
C VAL A 489 -12.44 5.06 -10.07
N ASP A 490 -12.86 4.62 -8.89
CA ASP A 490 -13.18 3.22 -8.59
C ASP A 490 -14.71 3.05 -8.53
N VAL A 491 -15.26 2.14 -9.34
CA VAL A 491 -16.67 1.70 -9.24
C VAL A 491 -16.66 0.24 -8.83
N ILE A 492 -17.17 -0.07 -7.64
CA ILE A 492 -17.16 -1.42 -7.07
C ILE A 492 -18.60 -1.89 -6.89
N TRP A 493 -18.90 -3.09 -7.38
CA TRP A 493 -20.16 -3.78 -7.20
C TRP A 493 -19.93 -5.19 -6.68
N ARG A 494 -20.92 -5.74 -5.97
CA ARG A 494 -20.82 -7.05 -5.32
C ARG A 494 -22.06 -7.88 -5.64
N PHE A 495 -21.85 -9.16 -5.90
CA PHE A 495 -22.89 -10.14 -6.22
C PHE A 495 -22.86 -11.32 -5.27
#